data_AF-A0A1E7HJ09-F1
#
_entry.id   AF-A0A1E7HJ09-F1
#
_cell.length_a   1.000
_cell.length_b   1.000
_cell.length_c   1.000
_cell.angle_alpha   90.00
_cell.angle_beta   90.00
_cell.angle_gamma   90.00
#
_symmetry.space_group_name_H-M   'P 1'
#
loop_
_entity.id
_entity.type
_entity.pdbx_description
1 polymer ?
#
loop_
_entity_poly.entity_id
_entity_poly.type
_entity_poly.pdbx_seq_one_letter_code
_entity_poly.pdbx_strand_id
1 'polypeptide(L)'
;MRLDVTVVTQVFLKNILEFDETDLDNEENLSYTSKIPEAIDAVRKFGRAAAFIMNPTRIKEVQEIADARLVMPRKSTYFYPKVITGLVINRID
;
A
#
# COMPACT_ATOMS: atom_id res chain seq x y z
N MET A 1 15.49 3.32 6.60
CA MET A 1 14.47 2.46 5.95
C MET A 1 14.41 2.78 4.49
N ARG A 2 14.41 1.78 3.62
CA ARG A 2 14.27 1.98 2.18
C ARG A 2 13.19 1.02 1.67
N LEU A 3 11.93 1.38 1.92
CA LEU A 3 10.81 0.71 1.26
C LEU A 3 10.49 1.46 -0.03
N ASP A 4 10.33 0.73 -1.13
CA ASP A 4 9.99 1.31 -2.44
C ASP A 4 8.71 2.16 -2.35
N VAL A 5 7.71 1.67 -1.60
CA VAL A 5 6.45 2.40 -1.35
C VAL A 5 6.67 3.73 -0.64
N THR A 6 7.64 3.84 0.28
CA THR A 6 7.95 5.12 0.93
C THR A 6 8.50 6.12 -0.07
N VAL A 7 9.36 5.66 -1.00
CA VAL A 7 9.92 6.53 -2.04
C VAL A 7 8.82 7.03 -2.96
N VAL A 8 7.96 6.14 -3.46
CA VAL A 8 6.84 6.54 -4.34
C VAL A 8 5.90 7.49 -3.60
N THR A 9 5.46 7.17 -2.38
CA THR A 9 4.50 8.02 -1.67
C THR A 9 5.09 9.35 -1.24
N GLN A 10 6.25 9.36 -0.58
CA GLN A 10 6.78 10.60 0.01
C GLN A 10 7.49 11.47 -1.03
N VAL A 11 8.32 10.88 -1.88
CA VAL A 11 9.10 11.66 -2.84
C VAL A 11 8.25 11.98 -4.06
N PHE A 12 7.62 10.98 -4.66
CA PHE A 12 6.93 11.20 -5.93
C PHE A 12 5.55 11.83 -5.73
N LEU A 13 4.65 11.19 -4.98
CA LEU A 13 3.28 11.68 -4.84
C LEU A 13 3.22 12.98 -4.01
N LYS A 14 3.84 13.01 -2.83
CA LYS A 14 3.77 14.19 -1.96
C LYS A 14 4.70 15.33 -2.36
N ASN A 15 5.97 15.06 -2.66
CA ASN A 15 6.91 16.16 -2.89
C ASN A 15 6.97 16.64 -4.35
N ILE A 16 6.79 15.74 -5.33
CA ILE A 16 6.87 16.11 -6.75
C ILE A 16 5.48 16.45 -7.31
N LEU A 17 4.46 15.66 -6.99
CA LEU A 17 3.09 15.91 -7.45
C LEU A 17 2.25 16.75 -6.47
N GLU A 18 2.79 17.08 -5.30
CA GLU A 18 2.14 17.91 -4.28
C GLU A 18 0.80 17.35 -3.77
N PHE A 19 0.61 16.03 -3.81
CA PHE A 19 -0.61 15.39 -3.28
C PHE A 19 -0.65 15.49 -1.76
N ASP A 20 -1.80 15.93 -1.23
CA ASP A 20 -2.07 15.88 0.19
C ASP A 20 -2.70 14.55 0.63
N GLU A 21 -3.06 14.41 1.91
CA GLU A 21 -3.68 13.17 2.39
C GLU A 21 -5.06 12.90 1.76
N THR A 22 -5.82 13.95 1.43
CA THR A 22 -7.14 13.82 0.79
C THR A 22 -7.01 13.33 -0.64
N ASP A 23 -5.99 13.80 -1.37
CA ASP A 23 -5.67 13.29 -2.71
C ASP A 23 -5.25 11.81 -2.68
N LEU A 24 -4.46 11.42 -1.68
CA LEU A 24 -4.01 10.05 -1.49
C LEU A 24 -5.15 9.10 -1.06
N ASP A 25 -6.21 9.63 -0.45
CA ASP A 25 -7.43 8.91 -0.06
C ASP A 25 -8.50 8.89 -1.16
N ASN A 26 -8.36 9.72 -2.19
CA ASN A 26 -9.28 9.73 -3.32
C ASN A 26 -8.98 8.58 -4.30
N GLU A 27 -9.88 7.60 -4.39
CA GLU A 27 -9.74 6.43 -5.27
C GLU A 27 -9.79 6.80 -6.78
N GLU A 28 -10.38 7.95 -7.13
CA GLU A 28 -10.32 8.48 -8.49
C GLU A 28 -8.88 8.89 -8.86
N ASN A 29 -8.16 9.50 -7.91
CA ASN A 29 -6.77 9.92 -8.08
C ASN A 29 -5.80 8.73 -7.97
N LEU A 30 -5.99 7.86 -6.97
CA LEU A 30 -5.03 6.80 -6.65
C LEU A 30 -5.71 5.48 -6.26
N SER A 31 -5.48 4.45 -7.07
CA SER A 31 -5.95 3.08 -6.82
C SER A 31 -4.80 2.12 -6.56
N TYR A 32 -5.04 1.10 -5.73
CA TYR A 32 -4.05 0.10 -5.36
C TYR A 32 -4.51 -1.31 -5.75
N THR A 33 -3.64 -2.10 -6.36
CA THR A 33 -3.88 -3.52 -6.64
C THR A 33 -2.65 -4.36 -6.28
N SER A 34 -2.90 -5.57 -5.79
CA SER A 34 -1.85 -6.57 -5.55
C SER A 34 -1.55 -7.41 -6.80
N LYS A 35 -2.25 -7.17 -7.93
CA LYS A 35 -2.09 -7.93 -9.17
C LYS A 35 -1.53 -7.05 -10.29
N ILE A 36 -0.34 -7.41 -10.77
CA ILE A 36 0.34 -6.69 -11.86
C ILE A 36 -0.54 -6.56 -13.14
N PRO A 37 -1.26 -7.62 -13.60
CA PRO A 37 -2.09 -7.49 -14.79
C PRO A 37 -3.18 -6.42 -14.67
N GLU A 38 -3.79 -6.27 -13.48
CA GLU A 38 -4.81 -5.24 -13.23
C GLU A 38 -4.20 -3.83 -13.32
N ALA A 39 -2.99 -3.63 -12.81
CA ALA A 39 -2.28 -2.34 -12.90
C ALA A 39 -1.94 -1.97 -14.34
N ILE A 40 -1.54 -2.95 -15.16
CA ILE A 40 -1.24 -2.74 -16.58
C ILE A 40 -2.52 -2.38 -17.35
N ASP A 41 -3.60 -3.11 -17.12
CA ASP A 41 -4.89 -2.85 -17.77
C ASP A 41 -5.47 -1.49 -17.36
N ALA A 42 -5.24 -1.05 -16.11
CA ALA A 42 -5.65 0.27 -15.63
C ALA A 42 -5.12 1.41 -16.53
N VAL A 43 -3.86 1.33 -16.95
CA VAL A 43 -3.23 2.32 -17.83
C VAL A 43 -3.64 2.12 -19.29
N ARG A 44 -3.67 0.86 -19.76
CA ARG A 44 -3.91 0.56 -21.18
C ARG A 44 -5.35 0.68 -21.63
N LYS A 45 -6.31 0.43 -20.73
CA LYS A 45 -7.73 0.27 -21.06
C LYS A 45 -8.64 1.21 -20.27
N PHE A 46 -8.27 1.55 -19.04
CA PHE A 46 -9.16 2.27 -18.11
C PHE A 46 -8.72 3.70 -17.82
N GLY A 47 -7.83 4.27 -18.65
CA GLY A 47 -7.55 5.70 -18.67
C GLY A 47 -6.72 6.24 -17.49
N ARG A 48 -6.08 5.37 -16.69
CA ARG A 48 -5.13 5.84 -15.66
C ARG A 48 -3.84 6.35 -16.32
N ALA A 49 -3.30 7.47 -15.80
CA ALA A 49 -2.12 8.11 -16.39
C ALA A 49 -0.83 7.28 -16.27
N ALA A 50 -0.65 6.56 -15.16
CA ALA A 50 0.52 5.74 -14.90
C ALA A 50 0.22 4.65 -13.87
N ALA A 51 1.08 3.63 -13.81
CA ALA A 51 1.09 2.62 -12.76
C ALA A 51 2.51 2.41 -12.23
N PHE A 52 2.65 2.29 -10.91
CA PHE A 52 3.91 2.02 -10.23
C PHE A 52 3.95 0.56 -9.79
N ILE A 53 4.88 -0.22 -10.35
CA ILE A 53 5.12 -1.60 -9.94
C ILE A 53 6.31 -1.60 -8.99
N MET A 54 6.11 -2.12 -7.79
CA MET A 54 7.10 -2.07 -6.70
C MET A 54 7.48 -3.47 -6.25
N ASN A 55 8.69 -3.63 -5.70
CA ASN A 55 9.04 -4.86 -5.03
C ASN A 55 8.15 -5.08 -3.79
N PRO A 56 7.78 -6.33 -3.48
CA PRO A 56 7.01 -6.62 -2.28
C PRO A 56 7.84 -6.30 -1.04
N THR A 57 7.21 -5.66 -0.06
CA THR A 57 7.79 -5.47 1.28
C THR A 57 8.04 -6.83 1.93
N ARG A 58 9.30 -7.13 2.26
CA ARG A 58 9.69 -8.40 2.88
C ARG A 58 9.32 -8.41 4.35
N ILE A 59 9.05 -9.61 4.89
CA ILE A 59 8.68 -9.76 6.32
C ILE A 59 9.75 -9.19 7.26
N LYS A 60 11.03 -9.35 6.92
CA LYS A 60 12.14 -8.80 7.71
C LYS A 60 12.07 -7.27 7.80
N GLU A 61 11.69 -6.60 6.71
CA GLU A 61 11.55 -5.16 6.69
C GLU A 61 10.39 -4.72 7.58
N VAL A 62 9.27 -5.45 7.57
CA VAL A 62 8.13 -5.21 8.49
C VAL A 62 8.56 -5.34 9.95
N GLN A 63 9.33 -6.38 10.28
CA GLN A 63 9.87 -6.59 11.64
C GLN A 63 10.79 -5.44 12.05
N GLU A 64 11.73 -5.05 11.19
CA GLU A 64 12.63 -3.92 11.43
C GLU A 64 11.87 -2.61 11.68
N ILE A 65 10.72 -2.40 11.03
CA ILE A 65 9.85 -1.23 11.28
C ILE A 65 9.20 -1.28 12.65
N ALA A 66 8.66 -2.44 13.02
CA ALA A 66 8.01 -2.65 14.29
C ALA A 66 9.00 -2.53 15.47
N ASP A 67 10.18 -3.11 15.34
CA ASP A 67 11.26 -3.04 16.35
C ASP A 67 11.72 -1.60 16.58
N ALA A 68 11.74 -0.79 15.51
CA ALA A 68 12.04 0.63 15.57
C ALA A 68 10.88 1.49 16.14
N ARG A 69 9.74 0.89 16.52
CA ARG A 69 8.51 1.58 16.97
C ARG A 69 7.99 2.61 15.95
N LEU A 70 8.18 2.33 14.67
CA LEU A 70 7.73 3.17 13.57
C LEU A 70 6.45 2.62 12.95
N VAL A 71 5.75 3.47 12.20
CA VAL A 71 4.51 3.11 11.51
C VAL A 71 4.82 2.75 10.06
N MET A 72 4.26 1.63 9.60
CA MET A 72 4.32 1.25 8.18
C MET A 72 3.60 2.29 7.31
N PRO A 73 4.16 2.65 6.13
CA PRO A 73 3.44 3.48 5.17
C PRO A 73 2.09 2.86 4.80
N ARG A 74 1.11 3.71 4.47
CA ARG A 74 -0.21 3.26 4.03
C ARG A 74 -0.14 2.26 2.86
N LYS A 75 -0.98 1.23 2.89
CA LYS A 75 -1.16 0.24 1.81
C LYS A 75 0.16 -0.39 1.31
N SER A 76 1.16 -0.51 2.19
CA SER A 76 2.53 -0.97 1.89
C SER A 76 2.74 -2.49 1.94
N THR A 77 1.78 -3.23 2.49
CA THR A 77 1.86 -4.69 2.66
C THR A 77 0.54 -5.35 2.32
N TYR A 78 0.61 -6.48 1.62
CA TYR A 78 -0.53 -7.35 1.35
C TYR A 78 -0.19 -8.77 1.84
N PHE A 79 -0.79 -9.20 2.96
CA PHE A 79 -0.59 -10.54 3.50
C PHE A 79 -1.55 -11.53 2.82
N TYR A 80 -0.99 -12.59 2.22
CA TYR A 80 -1.74 -13.65 1.55
C TYR A 80 -1.33 -15.05 2.07
N PRO A 81 -2.30 -15.95 2.37
CA PRO A 81 -3.73 -15.66 2.45
C PRO A 81 -3.99 -14.60 3.54
N LYS A 82 -5.07 -13.82 3.39
CA LYS A 82 -5.47 -12.90 4.45
C LYS A 82 -5.64 -13.72 5.71
N VAL A 83 -4.98 -13.29 6.79
CA VAL A 83 -5.13 -13.93 8.09
C VAL A 83 -6.63 -13.96 8.39
N ILE A 84 -7.17 -15.15 8.65
CA ILE A 84 -8.57 -15.30 8.99
C ILE A 84 -8.72 -14.70 10.38
N THR A 85 -9.07 -13.42 10.42
CA THR A 85 -9.37 -12.70 11.65
C THR A 85 -10.88 -12.69 11.84
N GLY A 86 -11.33 -12.98 13.05
CA GLY A 86 -12.72 -12.83 13.46
C GLY A 86 -12.74 -12.50 14.95
N LEU A 87 -13.71 -11.68 15.36
CA LEU A 87 -13.98 -11.48 16.78
C LEU A 87 -14.69 -12.75 17.28
N VAL A 88 -13.96 -13.61 17.98
CA VAL A 88 -14.57 -14.73 18.71
C VAL A 88 -15.13 -14.16 20.02
N ILE A 89 -16.41 -13.77 20.01
CA ILE A 89 -17.12 -13.48 21.25
C ILE A 89 -17.50 -14.82 21.86
N ASN A 90 -16.69 -15.31 22.79
CA ASN A 90 -17.09 -16.41 23.66
C ASN A 90 -17.91 -15.83 24.81
N ARG A 91 -19.22 -16.06 24.82
CA ARG A 91 -20.03 -15.73 26.00
C ARG A 91 -19.55 -16.60 27.15
N ILE A 92 -19.18 -15.97 28.26
CA ILE A 92 -18.99 -16.67 29.52
C ILE A 92 -20.38 -16.79 30.15
N ASP A 93 -21.17 -17.77 29.69
CA ASP A 93 -22.41 -18.23 30.33
C ASP A 93 -22.48 -19.76 30.23
#